data_AF-A0A9W9XT28-F1
#
_entry.id   AF-A0A9W9XT28-F1
#
_cell.length_a   1.000
_cell.length_b   1.000
_cell.length_c   1.000
_cell.angle_alpha   90.00
_cell.angle_beta   90.00
_cell.angle_gamma   90.00
#
_symmetry.space_group_name_H-M   'P 1'
#
loop_
_entity.id
_entity.type
_entity.pdbx_description
1 polymer ?
#
loop_
_entity_poly.entity_id
_entity_poly.type
_entity_poly.pdbx_seq_one_letter_code
_entity_poly.pdbx_strand_id
1 'polypeptide(L)'
;MSGLATSIVLATSVLLMLLWGKSHKTHSTSNDPALCRQIIAGVLKHKTQSNILSPHQAKAIANRHLPIAFGIDNAFTRSDSIHTSMFVEKVKPMINLSAEQWHSVSEFARVTTNHWIEHSFPGLDHSCGNSSHKEQSKVRNKISVDHNCIKVASLAQILSLKIVLWQIFDQKTQDKTCDESLLKLAQSINRVWVSSKVKSNDNDIPKFEGDVLLQTSLENVFGKHDRPEDNPLNLILPSFETMWRVVLRTFLEIKFASGK
;
A
#
# COMPACT_ATOMS: atom_id res chain seq x y z
N MET A 1 -16.68 -58.08 -10.73
CA MET A 1 -15.49 -57.88 -9.86
C MET A 1 -14.89 -56.47 -9.95
N SER A 2 -15.57 -55.46 -10.53
CA SER A 2 -15.02 -54.11 -10.74
C SER A 2 -15.39 -53.07 -9.68
N GLY A 3 -16.46 -53.29 -8.89
CA GLY A 3 -16.95 -52.30 -7.91
C GLY A 3 -16.22 -52.29 -6.56
N LEU A 4 -15.63 -53.43 -6.15
CA LEU A 4 -14.89 -53.52 -4.88
C LEU A 4 -13.50 -52.88 -4.98
N ALA A 5 -12.85 -53.00 -6.14
CA ALA A 5 -11.53 -52.41 -6.38
C ALA A 5 -11.56 -50.87 -6.40
N THR A 6 -12.60 -50.27 -7.01
CA THR A 6 -12.75 -48.81 -7.06
C THR A 6 -13.06 -48.21 -5.69
N SER A 7 -13.86 -48.90 -4.86
CA SER A 7 -14.18 -48.45 -3.50
C SER A 7 -12.95 -48.47 -2.58
N ILE A 8 -12.08 -49.49 -2.70
CA ILE A 8 -10.83 -49.57 -1.92
C ILE A 8 -9.84 -48.47 -2.34
N VAL A 9 -9.72 -48.18 -3.65
CA VAL A 9 -8.82 -47.11 -4.14
C VAL A 9 -9.29 -45.71 -3.71
N LEU A 10 -10.60 -45.47 -3.68
CA LEU A 10 -11.15 -44.21 -3.18
C LEU A 10 -10.96 -44.07 -1.66
N ALA A 11 -11.19 -45.15 -0.91
CA ALA A 11 -11.01 -45.15 0.55
C ALA A 11 -9.53 -44.92 0.95
N THR A 12 -8.57 -45.54 0.25
CA THR A 12 -7.14 -45.35 0.51
C THR A 12 -6.67 -43.95 0.09
N SER A 13 -7.19 -43.40 -1.02
CA SER A 13 -6.88 -42.04 -1.46
C SER A 13 -7.43 -40.98 -0.51
N VAL A 14 -8.65 -41.17 0.03
CA VAL A 14 -9.23 -40.28 1.05
C VAL A 14 -8.47 -40.39 2.37
N LEU A 15 -8.07 -41.61 2.78
CA LEU A 15 -7.27 -41.80 3.98
C LEU A 15 -5.88 -41.14 3.85
N LEU A 16 -5.23 -41.26 2.69
CA LEU A 16 -3.97 -40.59 2.39
C LEU A 16 -4.14 -39.05 2.39
N MET A 17 -5.23 -38.53 1.82
CA MET A 17 -5.54 -37.09 1.86
C MET A 17 -5.81 -36.59 3.29
N LEU A 18 -6.46 -37.38 4.14
CA LEU A 18 -6.72 -37.05 5.55
C LEU A 18 -5.46 -37.14 6.42
N LEU A 19 -4.55 -38.07 6.10
CA LEU A 19 -3.26 -38.21 6.77
C LEU A 19 -2.26 -37.13 6.31
N TRP A 20 -2.26 -36.75 5.03
CA TRP A 20 -1.44 -35.63 4.53
C TRP A 20 -1.97 -34.27 4.97
N GLY A 21 -3.29 -34.10 5.05
CA GLY A 21 -3.95 -32.86 5.51
C GLY A 21 -3.71 -32.52 6.99
N LYS A 22 -3.14 -33.45 7.76
CA LYS A 22 -2.75 -33.23 9.17
C LYS A 22 -1.29 -32.83 9.38
N SER A 23 -0.45 -32.77 8.34
CA SER A 23 0.94 -32.34 8.49
C SER A 23 1.14 -30.88 8.05
N HIS A 24 1.51 -30.07 9.05
CA HIS A 24 2.03 -28.69 9.02
C HIS A 24 1.11 -27.61 9.60
N LYS A 25 0.80 -27.75 10.89
CA LYS A 25 0.65 -26.58 11.77
C LYS A 25 1.56 -26.74 12.98
N THR A 26 2.86 -26.49 12.80
CA THR A 26 3.70 -26.06 13.91
C THR A 26 3.45 -24.57 14.14
N HIS A 27 2.33 -24.23 14.77
CA HIS A 27 2.15 -22.89 15.32
C HIS A 27 3.02 -22.80 16.58
N SER A 28 4.30 -22.50 16.40
CA SER A 28 5.15 -22.03 17.48
C SER A 28 4.80 -20.56 17.74
N THR A 29 3.84 -20.30 18.62
CA THR A 29 3.59 -18.95 19.12
C THR A 29 4.57 -18.67 20.27
N SER A 30 5.56 -17.81 20.03
CA SER A 30 6.38 -17.25 21.09
C SER A 30 5.90 -15.83 21.42
N ASN A 31 5.70 -15.55 22.70
CA ASN A 31 5.45 -14.20 23.19
C ASN A 31 6.74 -13.53 23.70
N ASP A 32 7.90 -14.18 23.59
CA ASP A 32 9.19 -13.58 23.95
C ASP A 32 9.61 -12.55 22.89
N PRO A 33 9.69 -11.25 23.25
CA PRO A 33 10.11 -10.20 22.32
C PRO A 33 11.50 -10.42 21.74
N ALA A 34 12.43 -11.05 22.49
CA ALA A 34 13.78 -11.31 22.00
C ALA A 34 13.76 -12.38 20.88
N LEU A 35 13.05 -13.49 21.11
CA LEU A 35 12.83 -14.51 20.09
C LEU A 35 12.07 -13.96 18.88
N CYS A 36 11.02 -13.16 19.08
CA CYS A 36 10.30 -12.51 17.98
C CYS A 36 11.22 -11.60 17.14
N ARG A 37 12.09 -10.80 17.78
CA ARG A 37 13.09 -9.99 17.07
C ARG A 37 14.04 -10.85 16.24
N GLN A 38 14.49 -11.99 16.76
CA GLN A 38 15.37 -12.90 16.03
C GLN A 38 14.66 -13.54 14.83
N ILE A 39 13.38 -13.91 14.97
CA ILE A 39 12.56 -14.43 13.88
C ILE A 39 12.35 -13.35 12.80
N ILE A 40 11.93 -12.15 13.19
CA ILE A 40 11.68 -11.03 12.28
C ILE A 40 12.96 -10.63 11.53
N ALA A 41 14.09 -10.60 12.23
CA ALA A 41 15.39 -10.31 11.61
C ALA A 41 15.91 -11.49 10.75
N GLY A 42 15.25 -12.65 10.78
CA GLY A 42 15.69 -13.84 10.10
C GLY A 42 17.06 -14.31 10.59
N VAL A 43 17.41 -14.10 11.87
CA VAL A 43 18.70 -14.50 12.44
C VAL A 43 18.57 -15.65 13.44
N LEU A 44 17.36 -16.20 13.59
CA LEU A 44 17.11 -17.34 14.45
C LEU A 44 17.88 -18.56 13.94
N LYS A 45 19.01 -18.86 14.57
CA LYS A 45 19.81 -20.05 14.26
C LYS A 45 19.15 -21.26 14.93
N HIS A 46 18.37 -22.02 14.16
CA HIS A 46 18.02 -23.38 14.58
C HIS A 46 19.28 -24.25 14.42
N LYS A 47 19.52 -25.18 15.37
CA LYS A 47 20.80 -25.90 15.58
C LYS A 47 21.43 -26.61 14.35
N THR A 48 20.77 -26.64 13.20
CA THR A 48 21.24 -27.30 11.97
C THR A 48 20.86 -26.62 10.65
N GLN A 49 20.17 -25.47 10.65
CA GLN A 49 19.74 -24.80 9.41
C GLN A 49 20.10 -23.31 9.44
N SER A 50 21.02 -22.91 8.56
CA SER A 50 21.24 -21.52 8.19
C SER A 50 20.18 -21.08 7.19
N ASN A 51 19.84 -19.79 7.17
CA ASN A 51 18.97 -19.26 6.10
C ASN A 51 19.63 -19.48 4.73
N ILE A 52 18.84 -19.99 3.80
CA ILE A 52 19.27 -20.27 2.42
C ILE A 52 19.30 -18.97 1.60
N LEU A 53 18.50 -17.97 2.00
CA LEU A 53 18.39 -16.68 1.34
C LEU A 53 19.03 -15.59 2.20
N SER A 54 19.73 -14.66 1.55
CA SER A 54 20.09 -13.39 2.16
C SER A 54 18.84 -12.55 2.43
N PRO A 55 18.89 -11.57 3.37
CA PRO A 55 17.76 -10.66 3.60
C PRO A 55 17.30 -9.91 2.35
N HIS A 56 18.23 -9.57 1.45
CA HIS A 56 17.95 -8.89 0.18
C HIS A 56 17.22 -9.83 -0.79
N GLN A 57 17.68 -11.08 -0.92
CA GLN A 57 17.03 -12.09 -1.75
C GLN A 57 15.61 -12.38 -1.26
N ALA A 58 15.42 -12.56 0.05
CA ALA A 58 14.11 -12.82 0.63
C ALA A 58 13.11 -11.67 0.34
N LYS A 59 13.56 -10.41 0.47
CA LYS A 59 12.75 -9.23 0.13
C LYS A 59 12.43 -9.16 -1.36
N ALA A 60 13.45 -9.29 -2.22
CA ALA A 60 13.29 -9.23 -3.67
C ALA A 60 12.29 -10.28 -4.18
N ILE A 61 12.37 -11.52 -3.66
CA ILE A 61 11.44 -12.59 -4.01
C ILE A 61 10.01 -12.25 -3.60
N ALA A 62 9.80 -11.77 -2.36
CA ALA A 62 8.48 -11.38 -1.88
C ALA A 62 7.87 -10.20 -2.66
N ASN A 63 8.73 -9.35 -3.24
CA ASN A 63 8.36 -8.15 -3.98
C ASN A 63 8.55 -8.28 -5.50
N ARG A 64 8.74 -9.49 -6.04
CA ARG A 64 9.03 -9.71 -7.48
C ARG A 64 7.96 -9.17 -8.44
N HIS A 65 6.75 -8.95 -7.92
CA HIS A 65 5.63 -8.38 -8.67
C HIS A 65 5.74 -6.87 -8.86
N LEU A 66 6.45 -6.16 -7.98
CA LEU A 66 6.51 -4.70 -8.01
C LEU A 66 7.25 -4.14 -9.22
N PRO A 67 8.41 -4.69 -9.66
CA PRO A 67 9.06 -4.24 -10.89
C PRO A 67 8.15 -4.34 -12.11
N ILE A 68 7.37 -5.44 -12.21
CA ILE A 68 6.45 -5.66 -13.32
C ILE A 68 5.29 -4.65 -13.27
N ALA A 69 4.71 -4.46 -12.09
CA ALA A 69 3.52 -3.64 -11.91
C ALA A 69 3.77 -2.13 -11.93
N PHE A 70 4.95 -1.70 -11.46
CA PHE A 70 5.25 -0.30 -11.23
C PHE A 70 6.46 0.21 -12.02
N GLY A 71 7.17 -0.66 -12.74
CA GLY A 71 8.36 -0.26 -13.50
C GLY A 71 9.47 0.28 -12.59
N ILE A 72 9.59 -0.26 -11.37
CA ILE A 72 10.57 0.19 -10.35
C ILE A 72 11.78 -0.74 -10.28
N ASP A 73 12.92 -0.15 -9.99
CA ASP A 73 14.17 -0.82 -9.68
C ASP A 73 14.79 -0.16 -8.45
N ASN A 74 14.51 -0.69 -7.26
CA ASN A 74 14.95 -0.11 -5.99
C ASN A 74 15.39 -1.17 -4.96
N ALA A 75 15.76 -0.72 -3.76
CA ALA A 75 16.22 -1.56 -2.65
C ALA A 75 15.25 -2.67 -2.21
N PHE A 76 13.97 -2.62 -2.59
CA PHE A 76 12.97 -3.63 -2.22
C PHE A 76 12.87 -4.76 -3.23
N THR A 77 13.33 -4.52 -4.45
CA THR A 77 13.16 -5.42 -5.60
C THR A 77 14.47 -6.05 -6.05
N ARG A 78 15.62 -5.46 -5.69
CA ARG A 78 16.94 -6.00 -5.99
C ARG A 78 17.48 -6.87 -4.87
N SER A 79 18.27 -7.88 -5.25
CA SER A 79 18.93 -8.80 -4.34
C SER A 79 20.36 -8.37 -3.98
N ASP A 80 20.91 -7.36 -4.66
CA ASP A 80 22.29 -6.92 -4.46
C ASP A 80 22.42 -5.92 -3.30
N SER A 81 23.41 -6.16 -2.45
CA SER A 81 23.64 -5.38 -1.24
C SER A 81 24.22 -4.00 -1.51
N ILE A 82 24.97 -3.82 -2.61
CA ILE A 82 25.62 -2.56 -2.95
C ILE A 82 24.58 -1.52 -3.35
N HIS A 83 23.68 -1.84 -4.29
CA HIS A 83 22.59 -0.96 -4.70
C HIS A 83 21.66 -0.66 -3.53
N THR A 84 21.32 -1.67 -2.73
CA THR A 84 20.49 -1.48 -1.53
C THR A 84 21.13 -0.49 -0.56
N SER A 85 22.43 -0.63 -0.30
CA SER A 85 23.16 0.26 0.60
C SER A 85 23.22 1.68 0.06
N MET A 86 23.51 1.86 -1.24
CA MET A 86 23.51 3.18 -1.89
C MET A 86 22.14 3.86 -1.82
N PHE A 87 21.06 3.11 -2.04
CA PHE A 87 19.70 3.63 -1.92
C PHE A 87 19.37 4.04 -0.48
N VAL A 88 19.73 3.22 0.51
CA VAL A 88 19.49 3.53 1.93
C VAL A 88 20.27 4.78 2.34
N GLU A 89 21.55 4.90 1.98
CA GLU A 89 22.36 6.08 2.27
C GLU A 89 21.77 7.34 1.63
N LYS A 90 21.20 7.24 0.41
CA LYS A 90 20.49 8.34 -0.24
C LYS A 90 19.22 8.77 0.50
N VAL A 91 18.41 7.83 0.95
CA VAL A 91 17.06 8.11 1.52
C VAL A 91 17.10 8.41 3.02
N LYS A 92 18.04 7.84 3.77
CA LYS A 92 18.16 8.02 5.23
C LYS A 92 18.17 9.49 5.70
N PRO A 93 18.95 10.42 5.11
CA PRO A 93 18.90 11.82 5.51
C PRO A 93 17.56 12.49 5.17
N MET A 94 16.82 11.97 4.20
CA MET A 94 15.50 12.49 3.83
C MET A 94 14.46 12.14 4.89
N ILE A 95 14.55 10.99 5.58
CA ILE A 95 13.49 10.54 6.51
C ILE A 95 13.84 10.71 8.00
N ASN A 96 15.11 10.96 8.32
CA ASN A 96 15.54 11.20 9.70
C ASN A 96 15.30 12.67 10.10
N LEU A 97 14.07 12.94 10.52
CA LEU A 97 13.63 14.27 10.91
C LEU A 97 14.06 14.66 12.33
N SER A 98 14.47 15.91 12.50
CA SER A 98 14.60 16.57 13.79
C SER A 98 13.24 16.82 14.44
N ALA A 99 13.21 17.12 15.74
CA ALA A 99 11.97 17.46 16.44
C ALA A 99 11.25 18.68 15.81
N GLU A 100 12.00 19.68 15.34
CA GLU A 100 11.47 20.86 14.66
C GLU A 100 10.85 20.50 13.30
N GLN A 101 11.50 19.62 12.54
CA GLN A 101 10.97 19.13 11.28
C GLN A 101 9.71 18.28 11.50
N TRP A 102 9.68 17.44 12.54
CA TRP A 102 8.46 16.72 12.94
C TRP A 102 7.31 17.67 13.30
N HIS A 103 7.60 18.76 14.00
CA HIS A 103 6.60 19.78 14.30
C HIS A 103 6.07 20.42 13.00
N SER A 104 6.95 20.76 12.07
CA SER A 104 6.58 21.29 10.75
C SER A 104 5.68 20.32 9.96
N VAL A 105 5.99 19.02 9.95
CA VAL A 105 5.14 17.99 9.34
C VAL A 105 3.76 17.97 9.98
N SER A 106 3.70 18.02 11.32
CA SER A 106 2.44 17.97 12.06
C SER A 106 1.56 19.19 11.77
N GLU A 107 2.15 20.39 11.70
CA GLU A 107 1.43 21.61 11.36
C GLU A 107 0.96 21.60 9.91
N PHE A 108 1.80 21.16 8.96
CA PHE A 108 1.40 20.98 7.58
C PHE A 108 0.21 20.03 7.44
N ALA A 109 0.24 18.89 8.13
CA ALA A 109 -0.83 17.91 8.11
C ALA A 109 -2.14 18.46 8.70
N ARG A 110 -2.04 19.19 9.82
CA ARG A 110 -3.17 19.85 10.49
C ARG A 110 -3.80 20.91 9.60
N VAL A 111 -3.00 21.83 9.06
CA VAL A 111 -3.48 22.92 8.19
C VAL A 111 -4.13 22.36 6.92
N THR A 112 -3.48 21.40 6.26
CA THR A 112 -4.03 20.77 5.05
C THR A 112 -5.36 20.07 5.33
N THR A 113 -5.45 19.32 6.43
CA THR A 113 -6.68 18.61 6.80
C THR A 113 -7.81 19.58 7.15
N ASN A 114 -7.53 20.63 7.91
CA ASN A 114 -8.52 21.67 8.23
C ASN A 114 -9.02 22.36 6.97
N HIS A 115 -8.12 22.67 6.03
CA HIS A 115 -8.50 23.25 4.74
C HIS A 115 -9.50 22.38 3.98
N TRP A 116 -9.26 21.06 3.88
CA TRP A 116 -10.21 20.15 3.22
C TRP A 116 -11.55 20.00 3.96
N ILE A 117 -11.57 20.17 5.28
CA ILE A 117 -12.81 20.16 6.07
C ILE A 117 -13.62 21.42 5.78
N GLU A 118 -12.98 22.58 5.70
CA GLU A 118 -13.61 23.89 5.53
C GLU A 118 -14.00 24.18 4.07
N HIS A 119 -13.17 23.75 3.10
CA HIS A 119 -13.27 24.15 1.69
C HIS A 119 -13.59 22.98 0.74
N SER A 120 -14.07 21.86 1.28
CA SER A 120 -14.38 20.61 0.59
C SER A 120 -13.16 19.75 0.22
N PHE A 121 -13.38 18.43 0.24
CA PHE A 121 -12.34 17.45 -0.06
C PHE A 121 -12.20 17.23 -1.57
N PRO A 122 -10.97 17.04 -2.10
CA PRO A 122 -10.73 16.81 -3.53
C PRO A 122 -11.53 15.63 -4.10
N GLY A 123 -12.10 15.82 -5.31
CA GLY A 123 -12.84 14.77 -6.01
C GLY A 123 -14.27 14.52 -5.52
N LEU A 124 -14.86 15.47 -4.77
CA LEU A 124 -16.27 15.40 -4.34
C LEU A 124 -17.28 15.78 -5.45
N ASP A 125 -16.84 16.39 -6.57
CA ASP A 125 -17.69 17.01 -7.59
C ASP A 125 -18.37 16.03 -8.58
N HIS A 126 -18.50 14.76 -8.20
CA HIS A 126 -19.29 13.79 -8.95
C HIS A 126 -20.41 13.22 -8.07
N SER A 127 -21.46 14.04 -7.93
CA SER A 127 -22.87 13.66 -7.91
C SER A 127 -23.16 12.22 -7.49
N CYS A 128 -23.43 12.01 -6.19
CA CYS A 128 -24.37 10.97 -5.78
C CYS A 128 -25.81 11.44 -6.09
N GLY A 129 -26.08 11.74 -7.36
CA GLY A 129 -27.40 11.97 -7.90
C GLY A 129 -27.79 10.79 -8.77
N ASN A 130 -28.43 9.79 -8.19
CA ASN A 130 -29.12 8.77 -8.97
C ASN A 130 -30.19 9.45 -9.82
N SER A 131 -29.92 9.58 -11.11
CA SER A 131 -30.93 9.90 -12.12
C SER A 131 -31.68 8.62 -12.48
N SER A 132 -32.94 8.56 -12.05
CA SER A 132 -34.01 7.89 -12.78
C SER A 132 -35.33 8.57 -12.43
N HIS A 133 -35.82 9.39 -13.37
CA HIS A 133 -37.21 9.88 -13.53
C HIS A 133 -38.25 8.81 -13.16
N LYS A 134 -39.47 9.06 -12.63
CA LYS A 134 -40.37 10.21 -12.45
C LYS A 134 -41.43 9.76 -11.42
N GLU A 135 -41.83 10.61 -10.47
CA GLU A 135 -43.24 11.01 -10.26
C GLU A 135 -43.40 11.93 -9.04
N GLN A 136 -44.43 12.76 -9.13
CA GLN A 136 -44.62 14.04 -8.49
C GLN A 136 -45.01 13.94 -7.01
N SER A 137 -44.54 14.88 -6.17
CA SER A 137 -45.39 15.78 -5.35
C SER A 137 -44.73 16.25 -4.04
N LYS A 138 -44.96 17.55 -3.76
CA LYS A 138 -44.94 18.25 -2.46
C LYS A 138 -43.60 18.59 -1.80
N VAL A 139 -43.22 19.85 -2.04
CA VAL A 139 -42.77 20.87 -1.08
C VAL A 139 -42.44 20.34 0.34
N ARG A 140 -41.14 20.25 0.62
CA ARG A 140 -40.57 20.66 1.90
C ARG A 140 -39.12 21.08 1.63
N ASN A 141 -38.85 22.38 1.66
CA ASN A 141 -37.49 22.92 1.67
C ASN A 141 -36.79 22.42 2.93
N LYS A 142 -36.13 21.27 2.83
CA LYS A 142 -35.09 20.84 3.75
C LYS A 142 -33.80 21.20 3.03
N ILE A 143 -33.22 22.34 3.38
CA ILE A 143 -31.81 22.62 3.11
C ILE A 143 -31.06 21.52 3.89
N SER A 144 -30.80 20.40 3.23
CA SER A 144 -29.85 19.43 3.74
C SER A 144 -28.51 20.14 3.66
N VAL A 145 -28.02 20.57 4.82
CA VAL A 145 -26.61 20.85 5.00
C VAL A 145 -25.90 19.58 4.56
N ASP A 146 -25.41 19.57 3.32
CA ASP A 146 -24.69 18.43 2.77
C ASP A 146 -23.45 18.28 3.65
N HIS A 147 -23.47 17.29 4.54
CA HIS A 147 -22.33 17.04 5.39
C HIS A 147 -21.23 16.57 4.46
N ASN A 148 -20.20 17.41 4.28
CA ASN A 148 -18.96 17.08 3.58
C ASN A 148 -18.44 15.72 4.08
N CYS A 149 -18.87 14.65 3.41
CA CYS A 149 -18.58 13.29 3.84
C CYS A 149 -17.22 12.92 3.27
N ILE A 150 -16.18 13.06 4.09
CA ILE A 150 -14.82 12.74 3.69
C ILE A 150 -14.60 11.24 3.83
N LYS A 151 -14.24 10.57 2.73
CA LYS A 151 -13.77 9.19 2.77
C LYS A 151 -12.42 9.16 3.49
N VAL A 152 -12.39 8.66 4.73
CA VAL A 152 -11.19 8.60 5.58
C VAL A 152 -10.02 7.91 4.88
N ALA A 153 -10.27 6.88 4.07
CA ALA A 153 -9.25 6.22 3.27
C ALA A 153 -8.62 7.18 2.24
N SER A 154 -9.43 7.95 1.51
CA SER A 154 -8.95 8.96 0.57
C SER A 154 -8.13 10.02 1.28
N LEU A 155 -8.61 10.52 2.43
CA LEU A 155 -7.91 11.49 3.27
C LEU A 155 -6.53 10.96 3.71
N ALA A 156 -6.49 9.74 4.26
CA ALA A 156 -5.25 9.12 4.71
C ALA A 156 -4.27 8.92 3.54
N GLN A 157 -4.76 8.55 2.36
CA GLN A 157 -3.97 8.39 1.15
C GLN A 157 -3.35 9.72 0.71
N ILE A 158 -4.15 10.74 0.42
CA ILE A 158 -3.64 12.01 -0.08
C ILE A 158 -2.74 12.71 0.94
N LEU A 159 -3.11 12.71 2.22
CA LEU A 159 -2.31 13.33 3.28
C LEU A 159 -0.95 12.66 3.41
N SER A 160 -0.93 11.31 3.40
CA SER A 160 0.32 10.56 3.47
C SER A 160 1.18 10.83 2.25
N LEU A 161 0.59 10.87 1.05
CA LEU A 161 1.34 11.17 -0.17
C LEU A 161 1.93 12.58 -0.13
N LYS A 162 1.17 13.61 0.28
CA LYS A 162 1.68 14.98 0.44
C LYS A 162 2.86 15.03 1.40
N ILE A 163 2.78 14.35 2.54
CA ILE A 163 3.90 14.29 3.51
C ILE A 163 5.12 13.58 2.90
N VAL A 164 4.95 12.44 2.23
CA VAL A 164 6.06 11.74 1.55
C VAL A 164 6.73 12.65 0.53
N LEU A 165 5.93 13.34 -0.28
CA LEU A 165 6.43 14.23 -1.32
C LEU A 165 7.16 15.44 -0.73
N TRP A 166 6.60 16.06 0.30
CA TRP A 166 7.22 17.15 1.03
C TRP A 166 8.58 16.74 1.60
N GLN A 167 8.68 15.50 2.06
CA GLN A 167 9.90 14.97 2.67
C GLN A 167 10.98 14.59 1.65
N ILE A 168 10.59 13.99 0.53
CA ILE A 168 11.52 13.41 -0.45
C ILE A 168 11.92 14.44 -1.53
N PHE A 169 11.03 15.36 -1.91
CA PHE A 169 11.22 16.27 -3.05
C PHE A 169 11.27 17.76 -2.65
N ASP A 170 11.59 18.04 -1.39
CA ASP A 170 11.72 19.39 -0.82
C ASP A 170 10.39 20.18 -0.74
N GLN A 171 10.29 21.07 0.27
CA GLN A 171 9.06 21.75 0.68
C GLN A 171 8.41 22.59 -0.42
N LYS A 172 9.20 23.04 -1.41
CA LYS A 172 8.81 24.03 -2.42
C LYS A 172 7.97 23.48 -3.57
N THR A 173 7.88 22.17 -3.73
CA THR A 173 7.17 21.53 -4.85
C THR A 173 5.67 21.33 -4.59
N GLN A 174 5.22 21.47 -3.34
CA GLN A 174 3.84 21.19 -2.91
C GLN A 174 2.80 22.23 -3.35
N ASP A 175 3.21 23.43 -3.76
CA ASP A 175 2.27 24.52 -4.08
C ASP A 175 1.63 24.37 -5.47
N LYS A 176 2.23 23.54 -6.34
CA LYS A 176 1.75 23.32 -7.72
C LYS A 176 0.94 22.05 -7.92
N THR A 177 0.93 21.12 -6.97
CA THR A 177 0.23 19.85 -7.18
C THR A 177 -1.24 19.97 -6.81
N CYS A 178 -2.12 19.95 -7.81
CA CYS A 178 -3.56 19.86 -7.60
C CYS A 178 -3.87 18.62 -6.76
N ASP A 179 -4.56 18.80 -5.64
CA ASP A 179 -4.91 17.72 -4.73
C ASP A 179 -5.72 16.60 -5.42
N GLU A 180 -6.48 16.93 -6.46
CA GLU A 180 -7.18 15.94 -7.28
C GLU A 180 -6.21 15.01 -8.03
N SER A 181 -5.12 15.57 -8.57
CA SER A 181 -4.06 14.78 -9.24
C SER A 181 -3.35 13.87 -8.25
N LEU A 182 -3.07 14.36 -7.04
CA LEU A 182 -2.49 13.54 -5.96
C LEU A 182 -3.42 12.42 -5.52
N LEU A 183 -4.72 12.70 -5.41
CA LEU A 183 -5.70 11.68 -5.07
C LEU A 183 -5.79 10.60 -6.15
N LYS A 184 -5.83 10.99 -7.43
CA LYS A 184 -5.82 10.06 -8.57
C LYS A 184 -4.55 9.20 -8.60
N LEU A 185 -3.40 9.79 -8.31
CA LEU A 185 -2.13 9.06 -8.20
C LEU A 185 -2.18 8.05 -7.05
N ALA A 186 -2.56 8.49 -5.85
CA ALA A 186 -2.64 7.62 -4.67
C ALA A 186 -3.61 6.44 -4.87
N GLN A 187 -4.76 6.70 -5.49
CA GLN A 187 -5.75 5.66 -5.84
C GLN A 187 -5.23 4.70 -6.90
N SER A 188 -4.53 5.20 -7.92
CA SER A 188 -3.92 4.37 -8.95
C SER A 188 -2.81 3.48 -8.39
N ILE A 189 -1.95 4.02 -7.53
CA ILE A 189 -0.92 3.22 -6.83
C ILE A 189 -1.58 2.09 -6.04
N ASN A 190 -2.59 2.38 -5.20
CA ASN A 190 -3.26 1.36 -4.42
C ASN A 190 -3.99 0.32 -5.30
N ARG A 191 -4.62 0.74 -6.41
CA ARG A 191 -5.25 -0.16 -7.39
C ARG A 191 -4.23 -1.16 -7.94
N VAL A 192 -3.09 -0.68 -8.41
CA VAL A 192 -2.01 -1.51 -8.99
C VAL A 192 -1.39 -2.41 -7.91
N TRP A 193 -1.20 -1.89 -6.69
CA TRP A 193 -0.70 -2.67 -5.56
C TRP A 193 -1.60 -3.86 -5.24
N VAL A 194 -2.91 -3.63 -5.10
CA VAL A 194 -3.87 -4.72 -4.84
C VAL A 194 -3.91 -5.70 -6.02
N SER A 195 -3.97 -5.19 -7.24
CA SER A 195 -4.09 -6.02 -8.45
C SER A 195 -2.86 -6.90 -8.70
N SER A 196 -1.67 -6.45 -8.30
CA SER A 196 -0.42 -7.22 -8.43
C SER A 196 -0.27 -8.31 -7.36
N LYS A 197 -1.00 -8.22 -6.25
CA LYS A 197 -0.99 -9.21 -5.15
C LYS A 197 -1.99 -10.35 -5.35
N VAL A 198 -3.14 -10.07 -5.97
CA VAL A 198 -4.26 -11.02 -6.10
C VAL A 198 -3.99 -12.11 -7.14
N LYS A 199 -3.06 -11.86 -8.07
CA LYS A 199 -2.83 -12.74 -9.22
C LYS A 199 -1.76 -13.78 -8.89
N SER A 200 -2.07 -15.04 -9.20
CA SER A 200 -1.29 -16.21 -8.77
C SER A 200 0.00 -16.43 -9.58
N ASN A 201 0.05 -15.95 -10.83
CA ASN A 201 1.19 -16.14 -11.72
C ASN A 201 1.75 -14.82 -12.22
N ASP A 202 3.08 -14.77 -12.44
CA ASP A 202 3.78 -13.56 -12.85
C ASP A 202 3.30 -13.03 -14.22
N ASN A 203 2.81 -13.91 -15.09
CA ASN A 203 2.24 -13.55 -16.40
C ASN A 203 0.94 -12.74 -16.30
N ASP A 204 0.23 -12.84 -15.19
CA ASP A 204 -1.05 -12.17 -15.01
C ASP A 204 -0.87 -10.77 -14.38
N ILE A 205 0.30 -10.47 -13.82
CA ILE A 205 0.59 -9.19 -13.17
C ILE A 205 0.40 -8.05 -14.19
N PRO A 206 -0.41 -7.01 -13.87
CA PRO A 206 -0.55 -5.86 -14.75
C PRO A 206 0.83 -5.26 -15.02
N LYS A 207 1.19 -5.02 -16.27
CA LYS A 207 2.48 -4.40 -16.62
C LYS A 207 2.38 -2.89 -16.51
N PHE A 208 3.43 -2.26 -15.98
CA PHE A 208 3.50 -0.81 -15.83
C PHE A 208 3.26 -0.08 -17.16
N GLU A 209 3.86 -0.55 -18.24
CA GLU A 209 3.76 0.04 -19.58
C GLU A 209 2.33 0.00 -20.13
N GLY A 210 1.50 -0.93 -19.63
CA GLY A 210 0.09 -1.07 -20.01
C GLY A 210 -0.89 -0.29 -19.12
N ASP A 211 -0.47 0.24 -17.97
CA ASP A 211 -1.35 0.97 -17.07
C ASP A 211 -1.34 2.48 -17.37
N VAL A 212 -2.18 2.87 -18.33
CA VAL A 212 -2.36 4.27 -18.75
C VAL A 212 -2.76 5.17 -17.58
N LEU A 213 -3.62 4.68 -16.66
CA LEU A 213 -4.11 5.49 -15.54
C LEU A 213 -3.00 5.83 -14.56
N LEU A 214 -2.13 4.86 -14.23
CA LEU A 214 -0.97 5.09 -13.39
C LEU A 214 0.03 6.02 -14.07
N GLN A 215 0.34 5.78 -15.34
CA GLN A 215 1.29 6.60 -16.11
C GLN A 215 0.81 8.06 -16.22
N THR A 216 -0.45 8.30 -16.62
CA THR A 216 -1.02 9.65 -16.68
C THR A 216 -1.03 10.33 -15.32
N SER A 217 -1.35 9.60 -14.24
CA SER A 217 -1.33 10.18 -12.88
C SER A 217 0.09 10.55 -12.44
N LEU A 218 1.10 9.77 -12.82
CA LEU A 218 2.50 10.09 -12.55
C LEU A 218 2.97 11.30 -13.34
N GLU A 219 2.68 11.35 -14.65
CA GLU A 219 3.04 12.48 -15.51
C GLU A 219 2.40 13.79 -15.03
N ASN A 220 1.16 13.74 -14.55
CA ASN A 220 0.47 14.91 -14.00
C ASN A 220 1.12 15.47 -12.73
N VAL A 221 1.82 14.63 -11.95
CA VAL A 221 2.43 15.02 -10.68
C VAL A 221 3.92 15.34 -10.82
N PHE A 222 4.65 14.57 -11.63
CA PHE A 222 6.12 14.63 -11.73
C PHE A 222 6.63 15.03 -13.11
N GLY A 223 5.77 15.11 -14.12
CA GLY A 223 6.17 15.22 -15.52
C GLY A 223 6.65 13.89 -16.10
N LYS A 224 7.09 13.95 -17.36
CA LYS A 224 7.55 12.78 -18.12
C LYS A 224 8.93 12.32 -17.61
N HIS A 225 9.11 11.01 -17.48
CA HIS A 225 10.38 10.36 -17.17
C HIS A 225 10.59 9.19 -18.14
N ASP A 226 11.74 9.17 -18.82
CA ASP A 226 11.99 8.21 -19.89
C ASP A 226 12.76 6.96 -19.40
N ARG A 227 13.37 7.01 -18.20
CA ARG A 227 14.23 5.94 -17.67
C ARG A 227 13.62 5.31 -16.41
N PRO A 228 13.67 3.97 -16.24
CA PRO A 228 13.15 3.30 -15.05
C PRO A 228 13.78 3.78 -13.74
N GLU A 229 15.06 4.15 -13.73
CA GLU A 229 15.77 4.70 -12.58
C GLU A 229 15.26 6.09 -12.15
N ASP A 230 14.70 6.86 -13.09
CA ASP A 230 14.12 8.18 -12.85
C ASP A 230 12.64 8.09 -12.44
N ASN A 231 12.06 6.88 -12.44
CA ASN A 231 10.69 6.67 -12.02
C ASN A 231 10.51 7.11 -10.54
N PRO A 232 9.67 8.13 -10.26
CA PRO A 232 9.50 8.65 -8.91
C PRO A 232 8.92 7.61 -7.94
N LEU A 233 8.27 6.55 -8.45
CA LEU A 233 7.83 5.40 -7.67
C LEU A 233 8.96 4.66 -6.96
N ASN A 234 10.20 4.73 -7.46
CA ASN A 234 11.36 4.16 -6.78
C ASN A 234 11.51 4.70 -5.36
N LEU A 235 11.18 5.99 -5.15
CA LEU A 235 11.30 6.68 -3.86
C LEU A 235 9.98 6.72 -3.09
N ILE A 236 8.86 7.02 -3.75
CA ILE A 236 7.61 7.26 -3.01
C ILE A 236 6.89 5.98 -2.62
N LEU A 237 6.94 4.93 -3.47
CA LEU A 237 6.11 3.74 -3.27
C LEU A 237 6.35 3.08 -1.90
N PRO A 238 7.61 2.86 -1.45
CA PRO A 238 7.85 2.20 -0.18
C PRO A 238 7.33 2.98 1.04
N SER A 239 7.54 4.30 1.02
CA SER A 239 7.13 5.20 2.11
C SER A 239 5.62 5.39 2.12
N PHE A 240 5.03 5.65 0.95
CA PHE A 240 3.60 5.88 0.81
C PHE A 240 2.77 4.66 1.22
N GLU A 241 3.02 3.49 0.61
CA GLU A 241 2.18 2.29 0.80
C GLU A 241 2.13 1.81 2.25
N THR A 242 3.22 1.99 2.97
CA THR A 242 3.27 1.65 4.40
C THR A 242 2.57 2.73 5.23
N MET A 243 2.90 4.01 4.99
CA MET A 243 2.45 5.11 5.83
C MET A 243 0.94 5.31 5.79
N TRP A 244 0.30 5.28 4.61
CA TRP A 244 -1.14 5.53 4.53
C TRP A 244 -1.96 4.46 5.24
N ARG A 245 -1.50 3.20 5.25
CA ARG A 245 -2.15 2.10 5.98
C ARG A 245 -2.00 2.27 7.48
N VAL A 246 -0.83 2.70 7.96
CA VAL A 246 -0.61 3.02 9.38
C VAL A 246 -1.50 4.18 9.81
N VAL A 247 -1.52 5.28 9.04
CA VAL A 247 -2.37 6.45 9.31
C VAL A 247 -3.85 6.07 9.34
N LEU A 248 -4.33 5.32 8.33
CA LEU A 248 -5.71 4.84 8.30
C LEU A 248 -6.03 3.98 9.52
N ARG A 249 -5.14 3.05 9.90
CA ARG A 249 -5.34 2.21 11.08
C ARG A 249 -5.41 3.05 12.35
N THR A 250 -4.54 4.04 12.50
CA THR A 250 -4.58 4.96 13.65
C THR A 250 -5.92 5.68 13.77
N PHE A 251 -6.47 6.21 12.66
CA PHE A 251 -7.80 6.82 12.69
C PHE A 251 -8.89 5.85 13.13
N LEU A 252 -8.86 4.62 12.62
CA LEU A 252 -9.83 3.58 12.97
C LEU A 252 -9.73 3.17 14.45
N GLU A 253 -8.50 3.02 14.97
CA GLU A 253 -8.26 2.65 16.37
C GLU A 253 -8.66 3.77 17.33
N ILE A 254 -8.34 5.04 17.01
CA ILE A 254 -8.77 6.19 17.82
C ILE A 254 -10.29 6.27 17.86
N LYS A 255 -10.95 6.10 16.71
CA LYS A 255 -12.41 6.11 16.63
C LYS A 255 -13.01 4.99 17.50
N PHE A 256 -12.51 3.77 17.33
CA PHE A 256 -12.92 2.61 18.12
C PHE A 256 -12.73 2.82 19.63
N ALA A 257 -11.54 3.28 20.05
CA ALA A 257 -11.23 3.54 21.45
C ALA A 257 -12.05 4.69 22.04
N SER A 258 -12.44 5.68 21.22
CA SER A 258 -13.25 6.83 21.64
C SER A 258 -14.75 6.52 21.73
N GLY A 259 -15.19 5.33 21.31
CA GLY A 259 -16.60 4.92 21.35
C GLY A 259 -17.54 5.74 20.45
N LYS A 260 -16.99 6.41 19.43
CA LYS A 260 -17.74 7.24 18.46
C LYS A 260 -17.78 6.58 17.09
#